data_AF-L7FA56-F1
#
_entry.id   AF-L7FA56-F1
#
_cell.length_a   1.000
_cell.length_b   1.000
_cell.length_c   1.000
_cell.angle_alpha   90.00
_cell.angle_beta   90.00
_cell.angle_gamma   90.00
#
_symmetry.space_group_name_H-M   'P 1'
#
loop_
_entity.id
_entity.type
_entity.pdbx_description
1 polymer ?
#
loop_
_entity_poly.entity_id
_entity_poly.type
_entity_poly.pdbx_seq_one_letter_code
_entity_poly.pdbx_strand_id
1 'polypeptide(L)'
;MTQPVSLIVNQSPVPRFAVGPTKAREPHLAVVYATASGEVVCVDGRPLTPGQQVFSRYRTRYEVDMRPQHRSAVLRNNPLVSRDGVHAFEVTLSFSFRVDGWAGAEDFVRAGLTDPLPLVHGYLISLFHGAGQLFSIEDSFGLQRHLNQLCAAPARLPQGLVVDGCQASVRPDAKALAFLESLIAADWKERQDSAEHVPAVGGAHRGGQLDAIKQGYEIESTKRQADSFAGMLTNSEGLIRHYLVTHPGDAAGAFEMSRQLESARMATAELQNQRALGLFQVMAEKGLIVAGDLDLLRQQLTGQVGMATGGHVPLSATAPPALPGARPWDAPAAQIMPAPHQTPMPQPMPAPDQTPDWPSPNEPTPTVIVPAVPAAAPAPAAFSGAALIYLVLDESLDRGSLDELNRGLASLHSALSGAPGVSAALRLCVLGMAAATELRLPLDTVLPSTRTPILTGRPGLSYTHAFRTLQALLRQDVALVKTQRTQVLRPIVFFLTGGVPDEGTGWRTAYAELVDQGGSSVAPHLIALGLGGAEASTVRTLATRPEFGFMAAPHQDAASAAHSVAAFLRDTIVGYGQRLGAGDPQFALAAPDGFRAAEDAL
;
A
#
# COMPACT_ATOMS: atom_id res chain seq x y z
N MET A 1 -27.61 21.72 35.36
CA MET A 1 -27.42 21.36 36.79
C MET A 1 -28.62 21.90 37.56
N THR A 2 -29.20 21.15 38.51
CA THR A 2 -30.57 21.43 39.00
C THR A 2 -30.69 21.86 40.46
N GLN A 3 -29.59 21.95 41.24
CA GLN A 3 -29.69 22.40 42.64
C GLN A 3 -28.71 23.56 42.91
N PRO A 4 -29.23 24.77 43.24
CA PRO A 4 -28.39 25.90 43.63
C PRO A 4 -27.69 25.60 44.97
N VAL A 5 -26.48 26.11 45.14
CA VAL A 5 -25.72 25.95 46.39
C VAL A 5 -25.57 27.31 47.04
N SER A 6 -26.20 27.54 48.18
CA SER A 6 -25.92 28.75 48.95
C SER A 6 -24.67 28.54 49.79
N LEU A 7 -23.66 29.40 49.61
CA LEU A 7 -22.51 29.48 50.52
C LEU A 7 -22.82 30.35 51.74
N ILE A 8 -23.90 31.15 51.70
CA ILE A 8 -24.39 31.92 52.85
C ILE A 8 -25.31 31.00 53.64
N VAL A 9 -24.84 30.57 54.81
CA VAL A 9 -25.57 29.69 55.72
C VAL A 9 -26.63 30.48 56.50
N ASN A 10 -26.32 31.72 56.85
CA ASN A 10 -27.20 32.57 57.64
C ASN A 10 -26.97 34.06 57.35
N GLN A 11 -28.06 34.82 57.34
CA GLN A 11 -28.08 36.28 57.22
C GLN A 11 -28.94 36.84 58.36
N SER A 12 -28.33 37.58 59.28
CA SER A 12 -29.04 38.12 60.44
C SER A 12 -28.62 39.56 60.77
N PRO A 13 -29.49 40.39 61.37
CA PRO A 13 -29.08 41.71 61.85
C PRO A 13 -28.06 41.59 62.99
N VAL A 14 -27.12 42.53 63.07
CA VAL A 14 -26.11 42.57 64.15
C VAL A 14 -26.82 42.81 65.48
N PRO A 15 -26.70 41.89 66.47
CA PRO A 15 -27.36 42.07 67.76
C PRO A 15 -26.67 43.19 68.55
N ARG A 16 -27.41 44.23 68.94
CA ARG A 16 -26.83 45.41 69.64
C ARG A 16 -26.86 45.32 71.16
N PHE A 17 -27.58 44.36 71.73
CA PHE A 17 -27.75 44.20 73.19
C PHE A 17 -27.68 42.72 73.62
N ALA A 18 -27.10 41.85 72.80
CA ALA A 18 -26.95 40.44 73.15
C ALA A 18 -25.88 40.27 74.23
N VAL A 19 -26.31 39.92 75.43
CA VAL A 19 -25.45 39.52 76.54
C VAL A 19 -25.52 37.99 76.63
N GLY A 20 -24.59 37.32 75.94
CA GLY A 20 -24.50 35.87 75.91
C GLY A 20 -23.18 35.43 75.28
N PRO A 21 -22.69 34.21 75.57
CA PRO A 21 -21.45 33.71 74.98
C PRO A 21 -21.59 33.72 73.47
N THR A 22 -20.65 34.35 72.78
CA THR A 22 -20.59 34.32 71.31
C THR A 22 -20.57 32.85 70.90
N LYS A 23 -21.56 32.41 70.09
CA LYS A 23 -21.71 31.00 69.67
C LYS A 23 -20.35 30.40 69.29
N ALA A 24 -20.11 29.17 69.75
CA ALA A 24 -18.85 28.46 69.60
C ALA A 24 -18.35 28.48 68.15
N ARG A 25 -17.03 28.66 68.02
CA ARG A 25 -16.31 28.83 66.76
C ARG A 25 -16.33 27.53 65.96
N GLU A 26 -17.16 27.47 64.94
CA GLU A 26 -17.01 26.48 63.89
C GLU A 26 -15.90 26.96 62.93
N PRO A 27 -14.76 26.24 62.81
CA PRO A 27 -13.56 26.75 62.12
C PRO A 27 -13.73 26.94 60.61
N HIS A 28 -14.83 26.47 60.03
CA HIS A 28 -15.13 26.52 58.61
C HIS A 28 -16.13 27.63 58.23
N LEU A 29 -16.66 28.38 59.21
CA LEU A 29 -17.57 29.49 58.98
C LEU A 29 -16.81 30.82 59.09
N ALA A 30 -16.84 31.62 58.02
CA ALA A 30 -16.41 33.01 58.04
C ALA A 30 -17.57 33.91 58.43
N VAL A 31 -17.32 34.84 59.36
CA VAL A 31 -18.30 35.86 59.76
C VAL A 31 -17.95 37.18 59.09
N VAL A 32 -18.84 37.65 58.22
CA VAL A 32 -18.67 38.87 57.44
C VAL A 32 -19.74 39.89 57.84
N TYR A 33 -19.35 41.15 58.00
CA TYR A 33 -20.24 42.23 58.42
C TYR A 33 -20.45 43.26 57.31
N ALA A 34 -21.68 43.71 57.12
CA ALA A 34 -22.02 44.78 56.17
C ALA A 34 -22.61 46.00 56.88
N THR A 35 -22.21 47.18 56.44
CA THR A 35 -22.75 48.49 56.86
C THR A 35 -24.03 48.83 56.11
N ALA A 36 -24.77 49.87 56.58
CA ALA A 36 -25.94 50.39 55.87
C ALA A 36 -25.61 50.97 54.48
N SER A 37 -24.36 51.39 54.27
CA SER A 37 -23.86 51.97 53.03
C SER A 37 -23.27 50.94 52.06
N GLY A 38 -23.30 49.64 52.40
CA GLY A 38 -22.81 48.55 51.54
C GLY A 38 -21.30 48.26 51.67
N GLU A 39 -20.59 48.92 52.59
CA GLU A 39 -19.20 48.56 52.94
C GLU A 39 -19.20 47.22 53.69
N VAL A 40 -18.41 46.25 53.21
CA VAL A 40 -18.33 44.88 53.72
C VAL A 40 -16.92 44.63 54.29
N VAL A 41 -16.85 44.11 55.52
CA VAL A 41 -15.59 43.83 56.24
C VAL A 41 -15.68 42.47 56.96
N CYS A 42 -14.64 41.66 56.84
CA CYS A 42 -14.41 40.41 57.56
C CYS A 42 -13.35 40.66 58.63
N VAL A 43 -13.71 40.46 59.89
CA VAL A 43 -12.81 40.72 61.03
C VAL A 43 -12.08 39.43 61.40
N ASP A 44 -11.13 39.00 60.57
CA ASP A 44 -10.32 37.77 60.76
C ASP A 44 -11.16 36.49 61.01
N GLY A 45 -12.38 36.44 60.47
CA GLY A 45 -13.35 35.36 60.73
C GLY A 45 -13.86 35.30 62.18
N ARG A 46 -13.60 36.32 63.01
CA ARG A 46 -14.07 36.41 64.39
C ARG A 46 -15.35 37.24 64.49
N PRO A 47 -16.33 36.79 65.27
CA PRO A 47 -17.46 37.64 65.61
C PRO A 47 -16.98 38.82 66.47
N LEU A 48 -17.56 40.01 66.23
CA LEU A 48 -17.30 41.21 67.04
C LEU A 48 -17.58 40.94 68.51
N THR A 49 -16.75 41.48 69.40
CA THR A 49 -17.00 41.40 70.86
C THR A 49 -18.26 42.19 71.24
N PRO A 50 -18.94 41.87 72.36
CA PRO A 50 -20.16 42.57 72.78
C PRO A 50 -20.02 44.10 72.83
N GLY A 51 -18.90 44.62 73.33
CA GLY A 51 -18.63 46.07 73.35
C GLY A 51 -18.44 46.68 71.96
N GLN A 52 -17.85 45.95 71.02
CA GLN A 52 -17.71 46.39 69.63
C GLN A 52 -19.03 46.33 68.86
N GLN A 53 -19.93 45.39 69.17
CA GLN A 53 -21.23 45.27 68.52
C GLN A 53 -22.14 46.48 68.79
N VAL A 54 -22.18 46.96 70.05
CA VAL A 54 -23.02 48.06 70.52
C VAL A 54 -22.74 49.37 69.78
N PHE A 55 -21.46 49.68 69.56
CA PHE A 55 -21.01 50.93 68.92
C PHE A 55 -20.61 50.76 67.44
N SER A 56 -20.89 49.60 66.84
CA SER A 56 -20.49 49.35 65.45
C SER A 56 -21.36 50.06 64.41
N ARG A 57 -20.72 50.43 63.31
CA ARG A 57 -21.37 50.91 62.07
C ARG A 57 -22.04 49.79 61.25
N TYR A 58 -21.79 48.53 61.59
CA TYR A 58 -22.33 47.36 60.90
C TYR A 58 -23.81 47.13 61.24
N ARG A 59 -24.55 46.56 60.29
CA ARG A 59 -26.02 46.34 60.38
C ARG A 59 -26.41 44.89 60.11
N THR A 60 -25.74 44.23 59.18
CA THR A 60 -26.03 42.84 58.80
C THR A 60 -24.80 41.96 59.00
N ARG A 61 -25.01 40.75 59.50
CA ARG A 61 -24.03 39.68 59.66
C ARG A 61 -24.34 38.56 58.66
N TYR A 62 -23.32 38.13 57.94
CA TYR A 62 -23.34 36.98 57.03
C TYR A 62 -22.43 35.89 57.58
N GLU A 63 -22.92 34.65 57.60
CA GLU A 63 -22.13 33.47 57.91
C GLU A 63 -21.88 32.71 56.60
N VAL A 64 -20.63 32.65 56.16
CA VAL A 64 -20.22 32.06 54.88
C VAL A 64 -19.48 30.74 55.13
N ASP A 65 -19.93 29.66 54.51
CA ASP A 65 -19.26 28.36 54.55
C ASP A 65 -18.03 28.36 53.64
N MET A 66 -16.86 28.05 54.22
CA MET A 66 -15.58 27.97 53.51
C MET A 66 -15.20 26.55 53.09
N ARG A 67 -16.03 25.53 53.39
CA ARG A 67 -15.73 24.14 53.03
C ARG A 67 -15.63 23.98 51.51
N PRO A 68 -14.71 23.12 51.02
CA PRO A 68 -14.67 22.76 49.61
C PRO A 68 -15.95 22.02 49.24
N GLN A 69 -16.63 22.52 48.21
CA GLN A 69 -17.84 21.93 47.65
C GLN A 69 -17.48 21.17 46.38
N HIS A 70 -17.75 19.86 46.36
CA HIS A 70 -17.55 19.02 45.19
C HIS A 70 -18.83 18.91 44.36
N ARG A 71 -18.72 19.08 43.04
CA ARG A 71 -19.84 19.01 42.09
C ARG A 71 -19.41 18.36 40.79
N SER A 72 -20.39 17.75 40.13
CA SER A 72 -20.24 17.20 38.78
C SER A 72 -21.27 17.83 37.84
N ALA A 73 -20.84 18.13 36.61
CA ALA A 73 -21.62 18.79 35.59
C ALA A 73 -21.38 18.13 34.22
N VAL A 74 -22.42 18.05 33.39
CA VAL A 74 -22.31 17.64 31.99
C VAL A 74 -22.55 18.86 31.11
N LEU A 75 -21.63 19.17 30.19
CA LEU A 75 -21.79 20.29 29.24
C LEU A 75 -22.76 19.92 28.11
N ARG A 76 -24.06 19.90 28.41
CA ARG A 76 -25.10 19.60 27.40
C ARG A 76 -25.46 20.78 26.51
N ASN A 77 -25.50 21.99 27.08
CA ASN A 77 -26.00 23.18 26.37
C ASN A 77 -24.94 23.86 25.50
N ASN A 78 -23.67 23.48 25.64
CA ASN A 78 -22.57 23.98 24.83
C ASN A 78 -21.58 22.83 24.56
N PRO A 79 -21.96 21.87 23.69
CA PRO A 79 -21.12 20.74 23.39
C PRO A 79 -19.83 21.19 22.69
N LEU A 80 -18.71 20.55 23.01
CA LEU A 80 -17.46 20.82 22.29
C LEU A 80 -17.52 20.11 20.95
N VAL A 81 -17.51 20.88 19.86
CA VAL A 81 -17.52 20.36 18.50
C VAL A 81 -16.11 19.95 18.11
N SER A 82 -15.96 18.80 17.43
CA SER A 82 -14.68 18.32 16.92
C SER A 82 -14.15 19.21 15.80
N ARG A 83 -12.89 19.00 15.42
CA ARG A 83 -12.22 19.67 14.30
C ARG A 83 -13.02 19.65 12.99
N ASP A 84 -13.79 18.59 12.76
CA ASP A 84 -14.55 18.39 11.53
C ASP A 84 -15.86 19.18 11.50
N GLY A 85 -16.24 19.84 12.61
CA GLY A 85 -17.42 20.70 12.70
C GLY A 85 -18.76 19.95 12.76
N VAL A 86 -18.77 18.63 12.58
CA VAL A 86 -19.99 17.80 12.48
C VAL A 86 -20.25 16.99 13.75
N HIS A 87 -19.19 16.46 14.37
CA HIS A 87 -19.30 15.60 15.54
C HIS A 87 -19.06 16.38 16.82
N ALA A 88 -19.66 15.93 17.92
CA ALA A 88 -19.55 16.59 19.22
C ALA A 88 -19.03 15.63 20.29
N PHE A 89 -18.36 16.20 21.28
CA PHE A 89 -17.93 15.49 22.49
C PHE A 89 -18.89 15.78 23.63
N GLU A 90 -19.29 14.71 24.34
CA GLU A 90 -19.93 14.81 25.64
C GLU A 90 -18.84 14.93 26.71
N VAL A 91 -18.76 16.11 27.32
CA VAL A 91 -17.80 16.40 28.40
C VAL A 91 -18.52 16.36 29.75
N THR A 92 -18.00 15.52 30.64
CA THR A 92 -18.40 15.47 32.05
C THR A 92 -17.28 16.05 32.89
N LEU A 93 -17.58 17.10 33.65
CA LEU A 93 -16.66 17.76 34.56
C LEU A 93 -16.97 17.35 35.99
N SER A 94 -15.93 17.09 36.76
CA SER A 94 -15.98 16.99 38.22
C SER A 94 -15.04 18.05 38.77
N PHE A 95 -15.55 18.98 39.58
CA PHE A 95 -14.76 20.09 40.09
C PHE A 95 -15.08 20.36 41.56
N SER A 96 -14.09 20.89 42.28
CA SER A 96 -14.29 21.41 43.62
C SER A 96 -14.08 22.92 43.61
N PHE A 97 -14.81 23.62 44.47
CA PHE A 97 -14.61 25.05 44.67
C PHE A 97 -14.79 25.41 46.13
N ARG A 98 -14.11 26.47 46.56
CA ARG A 98 -14.19 27.03 47.92
C ARG A 98 -14.03 28.54 47.88
N VAL A 99 -14.24 29.19 49.03
CA VAL A 99 -13.96 30.61 49.21
C VAL A 99 -12.47 30.84 49.45
N ASP A 100 -11.89 31.89 48.83
CA ASP A 100 -10.46 32.24 48.94
C ASP A 100 -10.14 32.94 50.26
N GLY A 101 -10.10 32.16 51.34
CA GLY A 101 -9.78 32.70 52.67
C GLY A 101 -10.78 33.76 53.14
N TRP A 102 -10.33 34.66 54.01
CA TRP A 102 -11.19 35.69 54.62
C TRP A 102 -11.51 36.83 53.65
N ALA A 103 -10.54 37.24 52.82
CA ALA A 103 -10.73 38.27 51.80
C ALA A 103 -11.74 37.84 50.73
N GLY A 104 -11.68 36.57 50.28
CA GLY A 104 -12.66 36.04 49.34
C GLY A 104 -14.08 35.99 49.91
N ALA A 105 -14.25 35.80 51.22
CA ALA A 105 -15.56 35.85 51.85
C ALA A 105 -16.15 37.27 51.84
N GLU A 106 -15.32 38.31 51.97
CA GLU A 106 -15.76 39.70 51.81
C GLU A 106 -16.20 39.98 50.38
N ASP A 107 -15.39 39.59 49.40
CA ASP A 107 -15.64 39.82 47.99
C ASP A 107 -16.92 39.11 47.53
N PHE A 108 -17.16 37.89 48.02
CA PHE A 108 -18.38 37.12 47.74
C PHE A 108 -19.64 37.82 48.27
N VAL A 109 -19.61 38.30 49.52
CA VAL A 109 -20.73 39.03 50.13
C VAL A 109 -20.92 40.41 49.48
N ARG A 110 -19.83 41.09 49.11
CA ARG A 110 -19.85 42.37 48.41
C ARG A 110 -20.46 42.24 47.01
N ALA A 111 -20.22 41.12 46.33
CA ALA A 111 -20.83 40.80 45.04
C ALA A 111 -22.34 40.50 45.13
N GLY A 112 -22.89 40.30 46.34
CA GLY A 112 -24.33 40.06 46.56
C GLY A 112 -24.83 38.74 45.97
N LEU A 113 -23.93 37.77 45.79
CA LEU A 113 -24.24 36.51 45.12
C LEU A 113 -24.86 35.52 46.10
N THR A 114 -25.97 34.90 45.69
CA THR A 114 -26.60 33.81 46.47
C THR A 114 -26.12 32.43 46.03
N ASP A 115 -25.82 32.25 44.73
CA ASP A 115 -25.36 30.98 44.16
C ASP A 115 -24.03 31.21 43.39
N PRO A 116 -22.93 30.53 43.77
CA PRO A 116 -21.63 30.64 43.09
C PRO A 116 -21.57 29.81 41.79
N LEU A 117 -22.49 28.84 41.57
CA LEU A 117 -22.40 27.89 40.46
C LEU A 117 -22.41 28.56 39.07
N PRO A 118 -23.22 29.59 38.78
CA PRO A 118 -23.20 30.25 37.48
C PRO A 118 -21.86 30.87 37.13
N LEU A 119 -21.12 31.40 38.12
CA LEU A 119 -19.80 31.99 37.90
C LEU A 119 -18.75 30.93 37.60
N VAL A 120 -18.72 29.85 38.40
CA VAL A 120 -17.80 28.74 38.19
C VAL A 120 -18.06 28.08 36.83
N HIS A 121 -19.33 27.91 36.46
CA HIS A 121 -19.73 27.36 35.17
C HIS A 121 -19.34 28.27 34.00
N GLY A 122 -19.56 29.59 34.12
CA GLY A 122 -19.15 30.56 33.10
C GLY A 122 -17.64 30.55 32.86
N TYR A 123 -16.85 30.48 33.94
CA TYR A 123 -15.41 30.32 33.86
C TYR A 123 -15.01 29.02 33.14
N LEU A 124 -15.55 27.88 33.55
CA LEU A 124 -15.24 26.58 32.94
C LEU A 124 -15.62 26.52 31.45
N ILE A 125 -16.77 27.08 31.06
CA ILE A 125 -17.16 27.19 29.65
C ILE A 125 -16.16 28.06 28.86
N SER A 126 -15.77 29.20 29.41
CA SER A 126 -14.81 30.08 28.74
C SER A 126 -13.43 29.43 28.58
N LEU A 127 -13.01 28.62 29.56
CA LEU A 127 -11.74 27.91 29.56
C LEU A 127 -11.68 26.82 28.48
N PHE A 128 -12.79 26.10 28.28
CA PHE A 128 -12.87 25.02 27.30
C PHE A 128 -13.34 25.47 25.92
N HIS A 129 -13.62 26.77 25.75
CA HIS A 129 -14.08 27.30 24.49
C HIS A 129 -13.05 27.06 23.38
N GLY A 130 -13.49 26.51 22.25
CA GLY A 130 -12.62 26.22 21.10
C GLY A 130 -11.68 25.01 21.27
N ALA A 131 -11.53 24.44 22.47
CA ALA A 131 -10.62 23.32 22.71
C ALA A 131 -10.99 22.07 21.88
N GLY A 132 -12.28 21.83 21.63
CA GLY A 132 -12.75 20.72 20.82
C GLY A 132 -12.30 20.77 19.35
N GLN A 133 -12.08 21.97 18.79
CA GLN A 133 -11.72 22.15 17.38
C GLN A 133 -10.29 21.71 17.06
N LEU A 134 -9.45 21.50 18.09
CA LEU A 134 -8.07 21.04 17.93
C LEU A 134 -7.99 19.53 17.71
N PHE A 135 -9.03 18.77 18.04
CA PHE A 135 -9.00 17.31 18.07
C PHE A 135 -10.01 16.69 17.10
N SER A 136 -9.60 15.60 16.45
CA SER A 136 -10.50 14.73 15.69
C SER A 136 -11.43 13.99 16.65
N ILE A 137 -12.61 13.59 16.18
CA ILE A 137 -13.56 12.80 16.99
C ILE A 137 -12.98 11.46 17.46
N GLU A 138 -12.01 10.92 16.73
CA GLU A 138 -11.25 9.71 17.09
C GLU A 138 -10.32 9.93 18.30
N ASP A 139 -9.79 11.14 18.48
CA ASP A 139 -8.82 11.45 19.54
C ASP A 139 -9.49 12.04 20.79
N SER A 140 -10.48 11.31 21.32
CA SER A 140 -11.15 11.67 22.57
C SER A 140 -10.20 11.71 23.78
N PHE A 141 -9.17 10.85 23.78
CA PHE A 141 -8.16 10.78 24.84
C PHE A 141 -7.22 12.00 24.82
N GLY A 142 -6.79 12.45 23.64
CA GLY A 142 -6.00 13.67 23.47
C GLY A 142 -6.74 14.90 23.99
N LEU A 143 -8.02 15.05 23.63
CA LEU A 143 -8.87 16.13 24.15
C LEU A 143 -9.02 16.04 25.67
N GLN A 144 -9.28 14.86 26.22
CA GLN A 144 -9.37 14.67 27.67
C GLN A 144 -8.09 15.09 28.39
N ARG A 145 -6.93 14.69 27.87
CA ARG A 145 -5.63 15.09 28.44
C ARG A 145 -5.45 16.61 28.40
N HIS A 146 -5.80 17.23 27.28
CA HIS A 146 -5.70 18.68 27.10
C HIS A 146 -6.60 19.46 28.07
N LEU A 147 -7.88 19.07 28.20
CA LEU A 147 -8.79 19.70 29.16
C LEU A 147 -8.30 19.55 30.61
N ASN A 148 -7.79 18.37 30.98
CA ASN A 148 -7.21 18.15 32.31
C ASN A 148 -5.93 18.97 32.54
N GLN A 149 -5.13 19.25 31.51
CA GLN A 149 -3.99 20.15 31.61
C GLN A 149 -4.42 21.60 31.86
N LEU A 150 -5.46 22.08 31.17
CA LEU A 150 -6.04 23.41 31.40
C LEU A 150 -6.58 23.54 32.84
N CYS A 151 -7.09 22.45 33.40
CA CYS A 151 -7.61 22.37 34.77
C CYS A 151 -6.57 22.10 35.86
N ALA A 152 -5.31 21.89 35.50
CA ALA A 152 -4.28 21.48 36.47
C ALA A 152 -3.93 22.59 37.47
N ALA A 153 -4.06 23.86 37.06
CA ALA A 153 -3.79 25.00 37.92
C ALA A 153 -5.06 25.45 38.67
N PRO A 154 -4.98 25.74 39.98
CA PRO A 154 -6.09 26.31 40.72
C PRO A 154 -6.41 27.71 40.21
N ALA A 155 -7.68 27.96 39.90
CA ALA A 155 -8.14 29.23 39.35
C ALA A 155 -8.80 30.09 40.43
N ARG A 156 -8.37 31.36 40.54
CA ARG A 156 -9.00 32.35 41.44
C ARG A 156 -9.96 33.22 40.65
N LEU A 157 -11.22 33.23 41.06
CA LEU A 157 -12.26 34.08 40.50
C LEU A 157 -12.31 35.40 41.26
N PRO A 158 -12.59 36.52 40.58
CA PRO A 158 -12.56 37.87 41.18
C PRO A 158 -13.63 38.09 42.25
N GLN A 159 -14.66 37.23 42.33
CA GLN A 159 -15.69 37.27 43.37
C GLN A 159 -15.31 36.46 44.62
N GLY A 160 -14.02 36.20 44.85
CA GLY A 160 -13.52 35.58 46.07
C GLY A 160 -13.62 34.06 46.13
N LEU A 161 -13.72 33.39 44.97
CA LEU A 161 -13.84 31.94 44.87
C LEU A 161 -12.56 31.33 44.29
N VAL A 162 -12.17 30.16 44.77
CA VAL A 162 -11.11 29.33 44.19
C VAL A 162 -11.74 28.06 43.66
N VAL A 163 -11.46 27.73 42.40
CA VAL A 163 -11.79 26.44 41.80
C VAL A 163 -10.53 25.58 41.85
N ASP A 164 -10.62 24.45 42.52
CA ASP A 164 -9.52 23.50 42.72
C ASP A 164 -9.95 22.06 42.40
N GLY A 165 -9.02 21.27 41.85
CA GLY A 165 -9.30 19.86 41.52
C GLY A 165 -10.42 19.70 40.48
N CYS A 166 -10.29 20.36 39.33
CA CYS A 166 -11.17 20.12 38.19
C CYS A 166 -10.62 18.99 37.32
N GLN A 167 -11.46 17.99 37.05
CA GLN A 167 -11.17 16.87 36.18
C GLN A 167 -12.24 16.77 35.10
N ALA A 168 -11.81 16.72 33.85
CA ALA A 168 -12.65 16.51 32.70
C ALA A 168 -12.56 15.05 32.23
N SER A 169 -13.72 14.46 31.98
CA SER A 169 -13.88 13.18 31.29
C SER A 169 -14.59 13.46 29.97
N VAL A 170 -14.03 12.95 28.88
CA VAL A 170 -14.52 13.24 27.52
C VAL A 170 -14.91 11.94 26.85
N ARG A 171 -16.10 11.94 26.25
CA ARG A 171 -16.58 10.83 25.43
C ARG A 171 -17.15 11.37 24.12
N PRO A 172 -17.00 10.65 23.00
CA PRO A 172 -17.78 10.97 21.80
C PRO A 172 -19.28 10.92 22.12
N ASP A 173 -20.08 11.77 21.49
CA ASP A 173 -21.53 11.69 21.60
C ASP A 173 -22.07 10.38 21.01
N ALA A 174 -23.32 10.04 21.32
CA ALA A 174 -23.92 8.77 20.89
C ALA A 174 -23.91 8.59 19.35
N LYS A 175 -24.03 9.69 18.59
CA LYS A 175 -24.00 9.67 17.12
C LYS A 175 -22.60 9.41 16.60
N ALA A 176 -21.58 10.11 17.11
CA ALA A 176 -20.19 9.88 16.76
C ALA A 176 -19.73 8.48 17.16
N LEU A 177 -20.17 7.98 18.30
CA LEU A 177 -19.83 6.64 18.76
C LEU A 177 -20.35 5.58 17.78
N ALA A 178 -21.61 5.68 17.34
CA ALA A 178 -22.17 4.78 16.33
C ALA A 178 -21.42 4.87 14.98
N PHE A 179 -21.00 6.07 14.59
CA PHE A 179 -20.18 6.26 13.39
C PHE A 179 -18.81 5.58 13.53
N LEU A 180 -18.11 5.77 14.65
CA LEU A 180 -16.83 5.12 14.93
C LEU A 180 -16.96 3.59 14.97
N GLU A 181 -18.01 3.06 15.59
CA GLU A 181 -18.31 1.62 15.58
C GLU A 181 -18.50 1.09 14.16
N SER A 182 -19.17 1.84 13.28
CA SER A 182 -19.36 1.45 11.89
C SER A 182 -18.05 1.44 11.09
N LEU A 183 -17.14 2.38 11.34
CA LEU A 183 -15.81 2.39 10.72
C LEU A 183 -14.96 1.20 11.17
N ILE A 184 -14.97 0.91 12.48
CA ILE A 184 -14.26 -0.26 13.02
C ILE A 184 -14.84 -1.55 12.43
N ALA A 185 -16.17 -1.69 12.36
CA ALA A 185 -16.81 -2.86 11.76
C ALA A 185 -16.44 -3.03 10.28
N ALA A 186 -16.37 -1.94 9.51
CA ALA A 186 -15.96 -1.97 8.12
C ALA A 186 -14.50 -2.42 7.95
N ASP A 187 -13.58 -1.89 8.75
CA ASP A 187 -12.15 -2.26 8.74
C ASP A 187 -11.95 -3.73 9.13
N TRP A 188 -12.69 -4.23 10.12
CA TRP A 188 -12.66 -5.65 10.50
C TRP A 188 -13.18 -6.54 9.37
N LYS A 189 -14.27 -6.11 8.70
CA LYS A 189 -14.81 -6.82 7.56
C LYS A 189 -13.83 -6.85 6.39
N GLU A 190 -13.18 -5.74 6.08
CA GLU A 190 -12.17 -5.67 5.01
C GLU A 190 -10.98 -6.60 5.30
N ARG A 191 -10.50 -6.65 6.56
CA ARG A 191 -9.46 -7.59 6.97
C ARG A 191 -9.90 -9.04 6.86
N GLN A 192 -11.14 -9.35 7.25
CA GLN A 192 -11.69 -10.69 7.12
C GLN A 192 -11.79 -11.09 5.64
N ASP A 193 -12.41 -10.25 4.81
CA ASP A 193 -12.59 -10.51 3.37
C ASP A 193 -11.21 -10.67 2.68
N SER A 194 -10.20 -9.89 3.08
CA SER A 194 -8.82 -10.01 2.58
C SER A 194 -8.14 -11.32 3.03
N ALA A 195 -8.34 -11.73 4.29
CA ALA A 195 -7.80 -12.99 4.82
C ALA A 195 -8.46 -14.21 4.16
N GLU A 196 -9.74 -14.11 3.78
CA GLU A 196 -10.48 -15.14 3.06
C GLU A 196 -10.13 -15.20 1.57
N HIS A 197 -9.65 -14.11 0.97
CA HIS A 197 -9.30 -14.04 -0.45
C HIS A 197 -8.24 -15.08 -0.86
N VAL A 198 -7.14 -15.20 -0.10
CA VAL A 198 -6.04 -16.14 -0.41
C VAL A 198 -6.50 -17.61 -0.43
N PRO A 199 -7.18 -18.14 0.61
CA PRO A 199 -7.70 -19.51 0.57
C PRO A 199 -8.80 -19.68 -0.48
N ALA A 200 -9.62 -18.67 -0.77
CA ALA A 200 -10.63 -18.71 -1.83
C ALA A 200 -10.02 -18.84 -3.23
N VAL A 201 -9.00 -18.02 -3.54
CA VAL A 201 -8.23 -18.11 -4.80
C VAL A 201 -7.54 -19.47 -4.91
N GLY A 202 -6.91 -19.94 -3.83
CA GLY A 202 -6.30 -21.27 -3.78
C GLY A 202 -7.32 -22.39 -3.99
N GLY A 203 -8.52 -22.25 -3.44
CA GLY A 203 -9.65 -23.17 -3.63
C GLY A 203 -10.12 -23.21 -5.08
N ALA A 204 -10.32 -22.05 -5.71
CA ALA A 204 -10.70 -21.93 -7.11
C ALA A 204 -9.65 -22.55 -8.05
N HIS A 205 -8.36 -22.31 -7.78
CA HIS A 205 -7.27 -22.88 -8.58
C HIS A 205 -7.22 -24.41 -8.48
N ARG A 206 -7.34 -24.97 -7.26
CA ARG A 206 -7.41 -26.43 -7.07
C ARG A 206 -8.66 -27.02 -7.73
N GLY A 207 -9.80 -26.34 -7.66
CA GLY A 207 -11.03 -26.73 -8.37
C GLY A 207 -10.81 -26.84 -9.87
N GLY A 208 -10.26 -25.80 -10.49
CA GLY A 208 -9.94 -25.80 -11.92
C GLY A 208 -8.93 -26.88 -12.32
N GLN A 209 -7.91 -27.15 -11.49
CA GLN A 209 -6.98 -28.27 -11.72
C GLN A 209 -7.68 -29.63 -11.68
N LEU A 210 -8.57 -29.85 -10.71
CA LEU A 210 -9.33 -31.11 -10.61
C LEU A 210 -10.25 -31.31 -11.81
N ASP A 211 -10.91 -30.25 -12.27
CA ASP A 211 -11.79 -30.31 -13.43
C ASP A 211 -11.00 -30.57 -14.73
N ALA A 212 -9.84 -29.95 -14.89
CA ALA A 212 -8.93 -30.23 -16.01
C ALA A 212 -8.44 -31.69 -16.02
N ILE A 213 -8.10 -32.24 -14.84
CA ILE A 213 -7.72 -33.65 -14.70
C ILE A 213 -8.87 -34.58 -15.09
N LYS A 214 -10.10 -34.32 -14.58
CA LYS A 214 -11.28 -35.11 -14.93
C LYS A 214 -11.55 -35.10 -16.44
N GLN A 215 -11.51 -33.92 -17.05
CA GLN A 215 -11.72 -33.76 -18.49
C GLN A 215 -10.64 -34.52 -19.30
N GLY A 216 -9.39 -34.51 -18.83
CA GLY A 216 -8.32 -35.32 -19.43
C GLY A 216 -8.64 -36.82 -19.43
N TYR A 217 -9.11 -37.35 -18.30
CA TYR A 217 -9.53 -38.75 -18.20
C TYR A 217 -10.72 -39.08 -19.12
N GLU A 218 -11.70 -38.18 -19.25
CA GLU A 218 -12.84 -38.36 -20.16
C GLU A 218 -12.39 -38.41 -21.63
N ILE A 219 -11.53 -37.49 -22.04
CA ILE A 219 -10.98 -37.45 -23.40
C ILE A 219 -10.19 -38.73 -23.69
N GLU A 220 -9.30 -39.14 -22.78
CA GLU A 220 -8.54 -40.38 -22.95
C GLU A 220 -9.43 -41.62 -23.02
N SER A 221 -10.49 -41.68 -22.20
CA SER A 221 -11.42 -42.80 -22.22
C SER A 221 -12.18 -42.88 -23.55
N THR A 222 -12.60 -41.73 -24.08
CA THR A 222 -13.28 -41.60 -25.36
C THR A 222 -12.36 -41.97 -26.52
N LYS A 223 -11.10 -41.53 -26.46
CA LYS A 223 -10.08 -41.87 -27.45
C LYS A 223 -9.76 -43.38 -27.44
N ARG A 224 -9.59 -43.97 -26.26
CA ARG A 224 -9.39 -45.44 -26.11
C ARG A 224 -10.57 -46.23 -26.67
N GLN A 225 -11.79 -45.76 -26.43
CA GLN A 225 -12.98 -46.34 -27.06
C GLN A 225 -12.92 -46.22 -28.58
N ALA A 226 -12.70 -45.02 -29.13
CA ALA A 226 -12.60 -44.80 -30.58
C ALA A 226 -11.51 -45.64 -31.26
N ASP A 227 -10.32 -45.73 -30.66
CA ASP A 227 -9.20 -46.53 -31.15
C ASP A 227 -9.52 -48.04 -31.14
N SER A 228 -10.24 -48.52 -30.12
CA SER A 228 -10.72 -49.91 -30.08
C SER A 228 -11.77 -50.21 -31.16
N PHE A 229 -12.56 -49.21 -31.56
CA PHE A 229 -13.55 -49.33 -32.63
C PHE A 229 -12.92 -49.24 -34.03
N ALA A 230 -11.86 -48.46 -34.21
CA ALA A 230 -11.20 -48.27 -35.51
C ALA A 230 -10.62 -49.58 -36.09
N GLY A 231 -10.15 -50.50 -35.25
CA GLY A 231 -9.63 -51.80 -35.68
C GLY A 231 -10.71 -52.85 -36.04
N MET A 232 -11.96 -52.67 -35.59
CA MET A 232 -13.05 -53.63 -35.85
C MET A 232 -13.79 -53.38 -37.17
N LEU A 233 -13.75 -52.17 -37.72
CA LEU A 233 -14.56 -51.79 -38.90
C LEU A 233 -13.90 -52.11 -40.25
N THR A 234 -12.65 -52.60 -40.26
CA THR A 234 -11.87 -52.82 -41.49
C THR A 234 -12.21 -54.11 -42.22
N ASN A 235 -12.82 -55.08 -41.54
CA ASN A 235 -13.17 -56.39 -42.08
C ASN A 235 -14.67 -56.68 -41.92
N SER A 236 -15.30 -57.34 -42.90
CA SER A 236 -16.73 -57.68 -42.88
C SER A 236 -17.14 -58.53 -41.67
N GLU A 237 -16.22 -59.37 -41.17
CA GLU A 237 -16.42 -60.15 -39.94
C GLU A 237 -16.38 -59.28 -38.67
N GLY A 238 -15.60 -58.19 -38.70
CA GLY A 238 -15.52 -57.22 -37.61
C GLY A 238 -16.79 -56.35 -37.49
N LEU A 239 -17.47 -56.07 -38.60
CA LEU A 239 -18.79 -55.42 -38.61
C LEU A 239 -19.87 -56.31 -37.97
N ILE A 240 -19.85 -57.62 -38.22
CA ILE A 240 -20.79 -58.57 -37.61
C ILE A 240 -20.55 -58.67 -36.11
N ARG A 241 -19.28 -58.72 -35.67
CA ARG A 241 -18.94 -58.67 -34.23
C ARG A 241 -19.37 -57.35 -33.59
N HIS A 242 -19.25 -56.23 -34.30
CA HIS A 242 -19.72 -54.94 -33.81
C HIS A 242 -21.26 -54.89 -33.67
N TYR A 243 -22.00 -55.47 -34.61
CA TYR A 243 -23.45 -55.60 -34.51
C TYR A 243 -23.88 -56.40 -33.27
N LEU A 244 -23.20 -57.51 -32.97
CA LEU A 244 -23.42 -58.29 -31.75
C LEU A 244 -23.14 -57.53 -30.45
N VAL A 245 -22.10 -56.70 -30.43
CA VAL A 245 -21.75 -55.90 -29.24
C VAL A 245 -22.75 -54.77 -29.01
N THR A 246 -23.27 -54.17 -30.08
CA THR A 246 -24.27 -53.08 -29.99
C THR A 246 -25.70 -53.61 -29.77
N HIS A 247 -25.98 -54.83 -30.21
CA HIS A 247 -27.29 -55.48 -30.10
C HIS A 247 -27.15 -56.88 -29.46
N PRO A 248 -26.81 -56.97 -28.16
CA PRO A 248 -26.50 -58.25 -27.49
C PRO A 248 -27.68 -59.22 -27.40
N GLY A 249 -28.91 -58.74 -27.61
CA GLY A 249 -30.12 -59.56 -27.67
C GLY A 249 -30.45 -60.10 -29.07
N ASP A 250 -29.78 -59.63 -30.12
CA ASP A 250 -30.04 -60.00 -31.51
C ASP A 250 -28.90 -60.87 -32.10
N ALA A 251 -28.68 -62.00 -31.45
CA ALA A 251 -27.76 -63.02 -31.97
C ALA A 251 -28.26 -63.57 -33.32
N ALA A 252 -29.57 -63.63 -33.53
CA ALA A 252 -30.19 -64.17 -34.74
C ALA A 252 -29.81 -63.34 -35.98
N GLY A 253 -29.91 -62.00 -35.92
CA GLY A 253 -29.52 -61.12 -37.02
C GLY A 253 -28.04 -61.21 -37.37
N ALA A 254 -27.17 -61.37 -36.37
CA ALA A 254 -25.73 -61.55 -36.60
C ALA A 254 -25.38 -62.88 -37.29
N PHE A 255 -26.02 -63.99 -36.87
CA PHE A 255 -25.87 -65.28 -37.51
C PHE A 255 -26.41 -65.26 -38.96
N GLU A 256 -27.49 -64.53 -39.21
CA GLU A 256 -28.01 -64.36 -40.56
C GLU A 256 -27.04 -63.59 -41.47
N MET A 257 -26.46 -62.49 -40.99
CA MET A 257 -25.42 -61.75 -41.72
C MET A 257 -24.17 -62.60 -41.98
N SER A 258 -23.75 -63.45 -41.03
CA SER A 258 -22.64 -64.39 -41.23
C SER A 258 -22.95 -65.41 -42.32
N ARG A 259 -24.16 -65.98 -42.31
CA ARG A 259 -24.61 -66.95 -43.31
C ARG A 259 -24.69 -66.33 -44.71
N GLN A 260 -25.16 -65.08 -44.81
CA GLN A 260 -25.18 -64.33 -46.07
C GLN A 260 -23.77 -64.06 -46.61
N LEU A 261 -22.82 -63.76 -45.73
CA LEU A 261 -21.42 -63.56 -46.13
C LEU A 261 -20.79 -64.85 -46.63
N GLU A 262 -21.03 -65.98 -45.96
CA GLU A 262 -20.56 -67.30 -46.41
C GLU A 262 -21.17 -67.70 -47.75
N SER A 263 -22.47 -67.51 -47.94
CA SER A 263 -23.10 -67.83 -49.23
C SER A 263 -22.60 -66.94 -50.37
N ALA A 264 -22.35 -65.65 -50.11
CA ALA A 264 -21.75 -64.74 -51.07
C ALA A 264 -20.31 -65.17 -51.43
N ARG A 265 -19.50 -65.56 -50.45
CA ARG A 265 -18.15 -66.10 -50.67
C ARG A 265 -18.17 -67.36 -51.52
N MET A 266 -19.05 -68.30 -51.19
CA MET A 266 -19.22 -69.54 -51.96
C MET A 266 -19.67 -69.25 -53.40
N ALA A 267 -20.60 -68.32 -53.61
CA ALA A 267 -21.04 -67.92 -54.94
C ALA A 267 -19.91 -67.29 -55.77
N THR A 268 -19.09 -66.43 -55.16
CA THR A 268 -17.91 -65.86 -55.85
C THR A 268 -16.85 -66.90 -56.18
N ALA A 269 -16.61 -67.87 -55.29
CA ALA A 269 -15.67 -68.96 -55.52
C ALA A 269 -16.14 -69.87 -56.66
N GLU A 270 -17.44 -70.20 -56.68
CA GLU A 270 -18.04 -70.99 -57.76
C GLU A 270 -17.96 -70.27 -59.11
N LEU A 271 -18.21 -68.97 -59.14
CA LEU A 271 -18.12 -68.17 -60.37
C LEU A 271 -16.67 -68.07 -60.88
N GLN A 272 -15.69 -67.97 -59.97
CA GLN A 272 -14.27 -68.04 -60.33
C GLN A 272 -13.89 -69.43 -60.85
N ASN A 273 -14.39 -70.50 -60.24
CA ASN A 273 -14.13 -71.87 -60.66
C ASN A 273 -14.74 -72.14 -62.05
N GLN A 274 -15.97 -71.68 -62.31
CA GLN A 274 -16.60 -71.75 -63.62
C GLN A 274 -15.84 -70.94 -64.68
N ARG A 275 -15.36 -69.74 -64.35
CA ARG A 275 -14.49 -68.97 -65.25
C ARG A 275 -13.18 -69.71 -65.54
N ALA A 276 -12.56 -70.32 -64.53
CA ALA A 276 -11.34 -71.10 -64.69
C ALA A 276 -11.54 -72.33 -65.59
N LEU A 277 -12.64 -73.06 -65.39
CA LEU A 277 -13.03 -74.20 -66.23
C LEU A 277 -13.37 -73.77 -67.67
N GLY A 278 -14.07 -72.63 -67.85
CA GLY A 278 -14.33 -72.07 -69.17
C GLY A 278 -13.05 -71.63 -69.90
N LEU A 279 -12.12 -70.99 -69.19
CA LEU A 279 -10.80 -70.66 -69.71
C LEU A 279 -10.02 -71.92 -70.10
N PHE A 280 -10.08 -72.96 -69.26
CA PHE A 280 -9.45 -74.25 -69.53
C PHE A 280 -10.02 -74.90 -70.80
N GLN A 281 -11.35 -74.90 -70.97
CA GLN A 281 -12.02 -75.45 -72.14
C GLN A 281 -11.63 -74.70 -73.42
N VAL A 282 -11.56 -73.37 -73.40
CA VAL A 282 -11.11 -72.54 -74.52
C VAL A 282 -9.62 -72.78 -74.85
N MET A 283 -8.77 -72.97 -73.84
CA MET A 283 -7.35 -73.30 -74.04
C MET A 283 -7.16 -74.71 -74.64
N ALA A 284 -8.00 -75.67 -74.26
CA ALA A 284 -7.98 -77.03 -74.80
C ALA A 284 -8.44 -77.08 -76.26
N GLU A 285 -9.54 -76.41 -76.62
CA GLU A 285 -10.08 -76.39 -77.99
C GLU A 285 -9.14 -75.70 -79.01
N LYS A 286 -8.36 -74.72 -78.56
CA LYS A 286 -7.36 -74.03 -79.42
C LYS A 286 -6.02 -74.75 -79.53
N GLY A 287 -5.89 -75.96 -78.97
CA GLY A 287 -4.68 -76.78 -79.06
C GLY A 287 -3.47 -76.20 -78.29
N LEU A 288 -3.71 -75.37 -77.27
CA LEU A 288 -2.66 -74.68 -76.51
C LEU A 288 -2.18 -75.46 -75.27
N ILE A 289 -2.63 -76.71 -75.07
CA ILE A 289 -2.26 -77.55 -73.92
C ILE A 289 -1.39 -78.72 -74.38
N VAL A 290 -0.14 -78.78 -73.93
CA VAL A 290 0.81 -79.88 -74.19
C VAL A 290 0.85 -80.82 -72.97
N ALA A 291 1.07 -82.13 -73.18
CA ALA A 291 0.97 -83.17 -72.14
C ALA A 291 1.83 -82.97 -70.88
N GLY A 292 2.82 -82.07 -70.89
CA GLY A 292 3.63 -81.69 -69.72
C GLY A 292 2.99 -80.69 -68.75
N ASP A 293 2.04 -79.86 -69.21
CA ASP A 293 1.41 -78.80 -68.38
C ASP A 293 0.26 -79.30 -67.49
N LEU A 294 -0.22 -80.52 -67.75
CA LEU A 294 -1.32 -81.16 -67.02
C LEU A 294 -0.98 -81.47 -65.55
N ASP A 295 0.28 -81.81 -65.27
CA ASP A 295 0.73 -82.15 -63.90
C ASP A 295 0.89 -80.91 -63.00
N LEU A 296 1.28 -79.77 -63.57
CA LEU A 296 1.40 -78.50 -62.83
C LEU A 296 0.01 -77.93 -62.47
N LEU A 297 -0.94 -78.03 -63.41
CA LEU A 297 -2.33 -77.63 -63.21
C LEU A 297 -3.07 -78.53 -62.21
N ARG A 298 -2.78 -79.83 -62.19
CA ARG A 298 -3.33 -80.76 -61.19
C ARG A 298 -2.92 -80.35 -59.78
N GLN A 299 -1.68 -79.92 -59.57
CA GLN A 299 -1.21 -79.47 -58.25
C GLN A 299 -1.87 -78.16 -57.80
N GLN A 300 -2.10 -77.21 -58.72
CA GLN A 300 -2.82 -75.96 -58.39
C GLN A 300 -4.30 -76.17 -58.08
N LEU A 301 -5.01 -77.03 -58.82
CA LEU A 301 -6.41 -77.35 -58.55
C LEU A 301 -6.58 -78.13 -57.23
N THR A 302 -5.66 -79.06 -56.93
CA THR A 302 -5.70 -79.80 -55.65
C THR A 302 -5.44 -78.87 -54.46
N GLY A 303 -4.60 -77.83 -54.64
CA GLY A 303 -4.39 -76.79 -53.63
C GLY A 303 -5.59 -75.89 -53.38
N GLN A 304 -6.40 -75.60 -54.41
CA GLN A 304 -7.62 -74.79 -54.26
C GLN A 304 -8.77 -75.54 -53.58
N VAL A 305 -8.91 -76.86 -53.79
CA VAL A 305 -9.92 -77.67 -53.10
C VAL A 305 -9.64 -77.77 -51.59
N GLY A 306 -8.37 -77.74 -51.17
CA GLY A 306 -8.00 -77.69 -49.74
C GLY A 306 -8.38 -76.38 -49.02
N MET A 307 -8.49 -75.28 -49.76
CA MET A 307 -8.91 -73.97 -49.21
C MET A 307 -10.43 -73.86 -49.04
N ALA A 308 -11.22 -74.63 -49.81
CA ALA A 308 -12.69 -74.63 -49.75
C ALA A 308 -13.26 -75.39 -48.54
N THR A 309 -12.48 -76.26 -47.90
CA THR A 309 -12.91 -77.08 -46.74
C THR A 309 -12.37 -76.59 -45.38
N GLY A 310 -11.81 -75.37 -45.33
CA GLY A 310 -11.47 -74.69 -44.08
C GLY A 310 -10.16 -75.12 -43.40
N GLY A 311 -9.29 -75.87 -44.08
CA GLY A 311 -7.96 -76.21 -43.55
C GLY A 311 -6.91 -75.14 -43.84
N HIS A 312 -6.57 -74.31 -42.85
CA HIS A 312 -5.38 -73.45 -42.93
C HIS A 312 -4.11 -74.29 -42.67
N VAL A 313 -3.44 -74.74 -43.74
CA VAL A 313 -2.03 -75.13 -43.68
C VAL A 313 -1.23 -74.08 -44.45
N PRO A 314 -0.26 -73.38 -43.82
CA PRO A 314 0.56 -72.43 -44.54
C PRO A 314 1.56 -73.21 -45.41
N LEU A 315 1.38 -73.17 -46.73
CA LEU A 315 2.43 -73.57 -47.66
C LEU A 315 3.34 -72.36 -47.88
N SER A 316 4.59 -72.50 -47.43
CA SER A 316 5.69 -71.57 -47.70
C SER A 316 5.82 -71.32 -49.19
N ALA A 317 5.79 -70.05 -49.59
CA ALA A 317 6.16 -69.63 -50.94
C ALA A 317 7.65 -69.88 -51.16
N THR A 318 7.97 -70.85 -52.01
CA THR A 318 9.32 -71.05 -52.54
C THR A 318 9.63 -69.88 -53.48
N ALA A 319 10.54 -69.00 -53.07
CA ALA A 319 11.15 -67.98 -53.93
C ALA A 319 12.23 -68.61 -54.86
N PRO A 320 12.49 -68.03 -56.05
CA PRO A 320 13.40 -68.59 -57.07
C PRO A 320 14.88 -68.54 -56.64
N PRO A 321 15.79 -69.30 -57.30
CA PRO A 321 17.19 -69.40 -56.87
C PRO A 321 17.93 -68.06 -57.04
N ALA A 322 18.55 -67.59 -55.97
CA ALA A 322 19.41 -66.40 -55.96
C ALA A 322 20.84 -66.76 -56.37
N LEU A 323 21.40 -66.03 -57.35
CA LEU A 323 22.83 -65.97 -57.64
C LEU A 323 23.55 -65.16 -56.54
N PRO A 324 24.78 -65.53 -56.13
CA PRO A 324 25.46 -64.85 -55.03
C PRO A 324 26.10 -63.55 -55.49
N GLY A 325 25.71 -62.43 -54.87
CA GLY A 325 26.47 -61.17 -54.95
C GLY A 325 25.65 -59.94 -55.37
N ALA A 326 24.80 -59.43 -54.49
CA ALA A 326 24.40 -58.01 -54.48
C ALA A 326 23.89 -57.65 -53.08
N ARG A 327 24.52 -56.66 -52.44
CA ARG A 327 24.13 -56.13 -51.14
C ARG A 327 22.97 -55.12 -51.27
N PRO A 328 22.07 -55.04 -50.29
CA PRO A 328 20.95 -54.12 -50.29
C PRO A 328 21.40 -52.66 -50.07
N TRP A 329 20.67 -51.76 -50.71
CA TRP A 329 20.86 -50.32 -50.76
C TRP A 329 20.71 -49.68 -49.37
N ASP A 330 21.80 -49.13 -48.83
CA ASP A 330 21.80 -48.20 -47.69
C ASP A 330 21.32 -46.82 -48.18
N ALA A 331 20.30 -46.27 -47.51
CA ALA A 331 19.94 -44.86 -47.63
C ALA A 331 20.92 -44.02 -46.77
N PRO A 332 21.56 -42.96 -47.32
CA PRO A 332 22.55 -42.21 -46.56
C PRO A 332 21.88 -41.26 -45.55
N ALA A 333 22.41 -41.29 -44.33
CA ALA A 333 22.20 -40.28 -43.31
C ALA A 333 22.77 -38.93 -43.76
N ALA A 334 21.96 -37.87 -43.69
CA ALA A 334 22.41 -36.50 -43.90
C ALA A 334 23.25 -36.05 -42.68
N GLN A 335 24.57 -36.15 -42.82
CA GLN A 335 25.54 -35.46 -41.97
C GLN A 335 25.63 -34.00 -42.40
N ILE A 336 25.31 -33.10 -41.46
CA ILE A 336 25.56 -31.67 -41.57
C ILE A 336 27.06 -31.46 -41.29
N MET A 337 27.81 -31.06 -42.31
CA MET A 337 29.17 -30.53 -42.19
C MET A 337 29.23 -29.08 -42.68
N PRO A 338 30.21 -28.31 -42.18
CA PRO A 338 30.11 -26.86 -42.02
C PRO A 338 30.51 -26.08 -43.28
N ALA A 339 29.98 -24.86 -43.39
CA ALA A 339 30.37 -23.90 -44.41
C ALA A 339 31.76 -23.27 -44.10
N PRO A 340 32.55 -22.93 -45.12
CA PRO A 340 33.92 -22.48 -44.96
C PRO A 340 34.05 -21.01 -44.54
N HIS A 341 35.16 -20.76 -43.87
CA HIS A 341 35.73 -19.48 -43.47
C HIS A 341 35.65 -18.39 -44.55
N GLN A 342 35.02 -17.27 -44.19
CA GLN A 342 35.28 -15.97 -44.82
C GLN A 342 36.24 -15.18 -43.95
N THR A 343 37.32 -14.76 -44.58
CA THR A 343 38.34 -13.83 -44.09
C THR A 343 37.76 -12.43 -43.84
N PRO A 344 38.38 -11.65 -42.94
CA PRO A 344 37.78 -10.48 -42.33
C PRO A 344 37.80 -9.26 -43.25
N MET A 345 36.65 -8.58 -43.38
CA MET A 345 36.60 -7.21 -43.91
C MET A 345 36.90 -6.19 -42.79
N PRO A 346 37.58 -5.09 -43.12
CA PRO A 346 38.18 -4.18 -42.14
C PRO A 346 37.16 -3.24 -41.50
N GLN A 347 37.43 -2.93 -40.23
CA GLN A 347 36.86 -1.82 -39.47
C GLN A 347 37.17 -0.48 -40.16
N PRO A 348 36.22 0.46 -40.25
CA PRO A 348 36.55 1.86 -40.48
C PRO A 348 36.87 2.53 -39.13
N MET A 349 38.14 2.86 -38.92
CA MET A 349 38.58 3.85 -37.93
C MET A 349 38.79 5.22 -38.61
N PRO A 350 38.88 6.32 -37.84
CA PRO A 350 38.26 7.61 -38.13
C PRO A 350 39.10 8.47 -39.07
N ALA A 351 38.44 9.39 -39.77
CA ALA A 351 39.11 10.47 -40.48
C ALA A 351 39.33 11.69 -39.56
N PRO A 352 40.38 12.49 -39.80
CA PRO A 352 40.94 13.44 -38.86
C PRO A 352 40.36 14.84 -39.06
N ASP A 353 40.15 15.57 -37.97
CA ASP A 353 40.35 17.02 -37.94
C ASP A 353 40.43 17.49 -36.48
N GLN A 354 41.66 17.56 -35.97
CA GLN A 354 42.01 18.52 -34.93
C GLN A 354 42.82 19.62 -35.62
N THR A 355 42.17 20.76 -35.88
CA THR A 355 42.89 22.03 -35.91
C THR A 355 42.79 22.65 -34.51
N PRO A 356 43.93 22.95 -33.88
CA PRO A 356 43.98 23.40 -32.51
C PRO A 356 43.91 24.94 -32.39
N ASP A 357 42.92 25.44 -31.66
CA ASP A 357 42.84 26.85 -31.29
C ASP A 357 43.81 27.16 -30.15
N TRP A 358 44.98 27.69 -30.51
CA TRP A 358 45.83 28.44 -29.58
C TRP A 358 45.35 29.89 -29.50
N PRO A 359 45.07 30.43 -28.30
CA PRO A 359 44.79 31.84 -28.13
C PRO A 359 46.10 32.62 -28.31
N SER A 360 46.09 33.62 -29.18
CA SER A 360 47.16 34.63 -29.25
C SER A 360 46.76 35.92 -28.52
N PRO A 361 47.74 36.65 -27.99
CA PRO A 361 47.62 37.44 -26.78
C PRO A 361 47.15 38.86 -27.08
N ASN A 362 46.06 39.30 -26.44
CA ASN A 362 45.80 40.72 -26.28
C ASN A 362 46.33 41.18 -24.92
N GLU A 363 47.36 42.03 -24.97
CA GLU A 363 47.90 42.74 -23.83
C GLU A 363 46.81 43.58 -23.14
N PRO A 364 46.73 43.59 -21.80
CA PRO A 364 45.83 44.45 -21.07
C PRO A 364 46.40 45.87 -20.99
N THR A 365 45.65 46.85 -21.51
CA THR A 365 45.82 48.25 -21.15
C THR A 365 45.24 48.47 -19.74
N PRO A 366 45.97 49.12 -18.80
CA PRO A 366 45.51 49.22 -17.41
C PRO A 366 44.40 50.26 -17.33
N THR A 367 43.16 49.81 -17.12
CA THR A 367 42.08 50.71 -16.70
C THR A 367 42.05 50.74 -15.18
N VAL A 368 42.30 51.93 -14.65
CA VAL A 368 42.25 52.27 -13.23
C VAL A 368 40.88 51.90 -12.66
N ILE A 369 40.86 50.93 -11.74
CA ILE A 369 39.68 50.66 -10.90
C ILE A 369 39.63 51.74 -9.83
N VAL A 370 38.72 52.69 -10.02
CA VAL A 370 38.20 53.54 -8.93
C VAL A 370 37.24 52.66 -8.12
N PRO A 371 37.33 52.57 -6.78
CA PRO A 371 36.41 51.74 -6.01
C PRO A 371 35.01 52.33 -6.08
N ALA A 372 34.16 51.74 -6.92
CA ALA A 372 32.73 51.99 -6.89
C ALA A 372 32.15 51.28 -5.66
N VAL A 373 31.52 52.07 -4.80
CA VAL A 373 30.64 51.65 -3.71
C VAL A 373 29.75 50.50 -4.20
N PRO A 374 29.62 49.36 -3.49
CA PRO A 374 28.83 48.24 -3.97
C PRO A 374 27.36 48.68 -4.05
N ALA A 375 26.91 48.95 -5.26
CA ALA A 375 25.49 48.93 -5.58
C ALA A 375 25.01 47.52 -5.30
N ALA A 376 24.00 47.40 -4.43
CA ALA A 376 23.36 46.13 -4.12
C ALA A 376 23.05 45.39 -5.43
N ALA A 377 23.57 44.17 -5.56
CA ALA A 377 23.25 43.30 -6.66
C ALA A 377 21.72 43.24 -6.79
N PRO A 378 21.15 43.33 -8.01
CA PRO A 378 19.73 43.09 -8.18
C PRO A 378 19.41 41.73 -7.56
N ALA A 379 18.40 41.68 -6.71
CA ALA A 379 17.94 40.44 -6.11
C ALA A 379 17.77 39.39 -7.23
N PRO A 380 18.32 38.16 -7.09
CA PRO A 380 18.16 37.13 -8.10
C PRO A 380 16.68 36.99 -8.41
N ALA A 381 16.32 37.07 -9.70
CA ALA A 381 14.95 36.85 -10.12
C ALA A 381 14.52 35.46 -9.62
N ALA A 382 13.41 35.40 -8.87
CA ALA A 382 12.90 34.15 -8.33
C ALA A 382 12.72 33.14 -9.47
N PHE A 383 13.28 31.93 -9.29
CA PHE A 383 13.19 30.87 -10.27
C PHE A 383 11.72 30.51 -10.52
N SER A 384 11.25 30.65 -11.77
CA SER A 384 9.86 30.39 -12.17
C SER A 384 9.69 28.95 -12.67
N GLY A 385 10.04 27.99 -11.80
CA GLY A 385 9.90 26.56 -12.08
C GLY A 385 9.46 25.77 -10.86
N ALA A 386 9.08 24.51 -11.07
CA ALA A 386 8.69 23.60 -10.00
C ALA A 386 9.60 22.37 -10.03
N ALA A 387 10.24 22.08 -8.90
CA ALA A 387 10.95 20.82 -8.70
C ALA A 387 9.98 19.69 -8.37
N LEU A 388 10.09 18.56 -9.07
CA LEU A 388 9.26 17.39 -8.83
C LEU A 388 10.06 16.38 -8.01
N ILE A 389 9.60 16.07 -6.80
CA ILE A 389 10.29 15.21 -5.84
C ILE A 389 9.43 13.99 -5.57
N TYR A 390 10.00 12.81 -5.74
CA TYR A 390 9.34 11.53 -5.51
C TYR A 390 10.08 10.77 -4.42
N LEU A 391 9.34 10.29 -3.43
CA LEU A 391 9.83 9.38 -2.41
C LEU A 391 9.27 8.00 -2.69
N VAL A 392 10.14 7.04 -3.00
CA VAL A 392 9.79 5.61 -3.12
C VAL A 392 10.32 4.92 -1.89
N LEU A 393 9.44 4.55 -0.98
CA LEU A 393 9.79 4.07 0.36
C LEU A 393 9.38 2.61 0.53
N ASP A 394 10.34 1.78 0.92
CA ASP A 394 10.12 0.37 1.20
C ASP A 394 9.21 0.17 2.42
N GLU A 395 8.07 -0.50 2.20
CA GLU A 395 7.07 -0.85 3.21
C GLU A 395 7.19 -2.29 3.69
N SER A 396 8.14 -3.06 3.15
CA SER A 396 8.49 -4.39 3.64
C SER A 396 9.41 -4.35 4.88
N LEU A 397 9.89 -3.15 5.24
CA LEU A 397 10.68 -2.91 6.44
C LEU A 397 9.94 -3.33 7.72
N ASP A 398 10.73 -3.57 8.77
CA ASP A 398 10.19 -3.83 10.10
C ASP A 398 9.43 -2.60 10.64
N ARG A 399 8.55 -2.86 11.61
CA ARG A 399 7.70 -1.83 12.21
C ARG A 399 8.48 -0.65 12.80
N GLY A 400 9.64 -0.90 13.42
CA GLY A 400 10.45 0.16 14.02
C GLY A 400 11.00 1.12 12.97
N SER A 401 11.51 0.58 11.87
CA SER A 401 11.96 1.36 10.71
C SER A 401 10.83 2.16 10.07
N LEU A 402 9.65 1.57 9.90
CA LEU A 402 8.47 2.27 9.37
C LEU A 402 7.97 3.39 10.29
N ASP A 403 8.00 3.18 11.60
CA ASP A 403 7.61 4.19 12.58
C ASP A 403 8.58 5.39 12.57
N GLU A 404 9.87 5.18 12.32
CA GLU A 404 10.85 6.27 12.11
C GLU A 404 10.60 7.02 10.80
N LEU A 405 10.36 6.30 9.70
CA LEU A 405 10.04 6.93 8.41
C LEU A 405 8.74 7.73 8.47
N ASN A 406 7.69 7.21 9.13
CA ASN A 406 6.43 7.91 9.33
C ASN A 406 6.61 9.20 10.16
N ARG A 407 7.44 9.14 11.22
CA ARG A 407 7.83 10.35 11.97
C ARG A 407 8.59 11.34 11.09
N GLY A 408 9.49 10.86 10.25
CA GLY A 408 10.21 11.67 9.26
C GLY A 408 9.29 12.35 8.24
N LEU A 409 8.34 11.62 7.67
CA LEU A 409 7.34 12.15 6.74
C LEU A 409 6.45 13.21 7.40
N ALA A 410 6.03 12.98 8.66
CA ALA A 410 5.30 13.99 9.42
C ALA A 410 6.15 15.25 9.69
N SER A 411 7.44 15.08 9.98
CA SER A 411 8.39 16.19 10.17
C SER A 411 8.61 16.99 8.89
N LEU A 412 8.81 16.30 7.75
CA LEU A 412 8.92 16.91 6.42
C LEU A 412 7.63 17.65 6.05
N HIS A 413 6.47 17.04 6.27
CA HIS A 413 5.17 17.69 6.03
C HIS A 413 5.02 18.96 6.86
N SER A 414 5.31 18.90 8.15
CA SER A 414 5.28 20.06 9.05
C SER A 414 6.23 21.17 8.57
N ALA A 415 7.45 20.82 8.18
CA ALA A 415 8.44 21.80 7.69
C ALA A 415 8.00 22.47 6.39
N LEU A 416 7.46 21.72 5.43
CA LEU A 416 6.98 22.27 4.16
C LEU A 416 5.70 23.10 4.34
N SER A 417 4.72 22.59 5.09
CA SER A 417 3.46 23.31 5.34
C SER A 417 3.65 24.58 6.17
N GLY A 418 4.66 24.62 7.06
CA GLY A 418 5.06 25.81 7.82
C GLY A 418 5.86 26.85 7.03
N ALA A 419 6.32 26.53 5.81
CA ALA A 419 7.13 27.41 4.98
C ALA A 419 6.55 27.53 3.54
N PRO A 420 5.48 28.34 3.35
CA PRO A 420 4.77 28.43 2.06
C PRO A 420 5.67 28.78 0.86
N GLY A 421 6.70 29.61 1.05
CA GLY A 421 7.65 29.96 -0.01
C GLY A 421 8.49 28.77 -0.49
N VAL A 422 8.88 27.88 0.43
CA VAL A 422 9.61 26.64 0.13
C VAL A 422 8.67 25.65 -0.55
N SER A 423 7.46 25.48 -0.01
CA SER A 423 6.46 24.56 -0.56
C SER A 423 6.02 24.95 -1.98
N ALA A 424 5.88 26.25 -2.27
CA ALA A 424 5.51 26.72 -3.60
C ALA A 424 6.52 26.32 -4.70
N ALA A 425 7.81 26.22 -4.35
CA ALA A 425 8.90 25.93 -5.28
C ALA A 425 9.03 24.45 -5.68
N LEU A 426 8.36 23.53 -4.96
CA LEU A 426 8.45 22.10 -5.21
C LEU A 426 7.09 21.40 -5.15
N ARG A 427 7.05 20.17 -5.66
CA ARG A 427 5.92 19.25 -5.57
C ARG A 427 6.42 17.91 -5.03
N LEU A 428 5.69 17.33 -4.09
CA LEU A 428 6.07 16.09 -3.41
C LEU A 428 5.09 14.98 -3.77
N CYS A 429 5.63 13.82 -4.15
CA CYS A 429 4.90 12.57 -4.34
C CYS A 429 5.50 11.52 -3.41
N VAL A 430 4.66 10.68 -2.80
CA VAL A 430 5.11 9.58 -1.93
C VAL A 430 4.48 8.27 -2.39
N LEU A 431 5.34 7.28 -2.62
CA LEU A 431 5.02 5.93 -3.05
C LEU A 431 5.49 4.95 -1.98
N GLY A 432 4.58 4.09 -1.53
CA GLY A 432 4.91 2.93 -0.69
C GLY A 432 5.20 1.73 -1.59
N MET A 433 6.38 1.13 -1.47
CA MET A 433 6.82 -0.02 -2.26
C MET A 433 6.80 -1.29 -1.40
N ALA A 434 6.12 -2.32 -1.88
CA ALA A 434 6.17 -3.69 -1.34
C ALA A 434 6.07 -4.67 -2.53
N ALA A 435 5.33 -5.78 -2.43
CA ALA A 435 4.99 -6.62 -3.60
C ALA A 435 4.29 -5.83 -4.73
N ALA A 436 3.50 -4.82 -4.36
CA ALA A 436 2.92 -3.83 -5.26
C ALA A 436 3.21 -2.41 -4.74
N THR A 437 3.19 -1.43 -5.64
CA THR A 437 3.47 -0.02 -5.31
C THR A 437 2.16 0.74 -5.14
N GLU A 438 1.97 1.40 -4.00
CA GLU A 438 0.79 2.20 -3.69
C GLU A 438 1.15 3.69 -3.60
N LEU A 439 0.25 4.54 -4.11
CA LEU A 439 0.38 6.00 -4.02
C LEU A 439 -0.11 6.49 -2.65
N ARG A 440 0.81 6.95 -1.82
CA ARG A 440 0.52 7.50 -0.48
C ARG A 440 0.20 8.99 -0.52
N LEU A 441 0.88 9.71 -1.41
CA LEU A 441 0.62 11.12 -1.71
C LEU A 441 0.78 11.34 -3.22
N PRO A 442 -0.28 11.72 -3.96
CA PRO A 442 -0.13 12.17 -5.34
C PRO A 442 0.78 13.40 -5.42
N LEU A 443 1.40 13.62 -6.58
CA LEU A 443 2.29 14.77 -6.76
C LEU A 443 1.54 16.09 -6.53
N ASP A 444 1.84 16.74 -5.42
CA ASP A 444 1.13 17.96 -5.02
C ASP A 444 2.03 18.93 -4.22
N THR A 445 1.54 20.16 -4.07
CA THR A 445 2.10 21.16 -3.16
C THR A 445 1.72 20.80 -1.73
N VAL A 446 2.68 20.79 -0.81
CA VAL A 446 2.40 20.44 0.58
C VAL A 446 1.89 21.67 1.34
N LEU A 447 0.60 21.68 1.65
CA LEU A 447 -0.09 22.75 2.38
C LEU A 447 -0.50 22.24 3.78
N PRO A 448 -0.88 23.13 4.72
CA PRO A 448 -1.40 22.70 6.03
C PRO A 448 -2.63 21.77 5.94
N SER A 449 -3.39 21.86 4.85
CA SER A 449 -4.55 20.99 4.57
C SER A 449 -4.18 19.67 3.87
N THR A 450 -2.96 19.53 3.37
CA THR A 450 -2.51 18.29 2.73
C THR A 450 -2.47 17.19 3.78
N ARG A 451 -2.95 15.99 3.43
CA ARG A 451 -2.90 14.85 4.34
C ARG A 451 -1.46 14.36 4.42
N THR A 452 -0.94 14.21 5.63
CA THR A 452 0.37 13.57 5.84
C THR A 452 0.33 12.13 5.31
N PRO A 453 1.25 11.73 4.41
CA PRO A 453 1.34 10.35 3.95
C PRO A 453 1.74 9.44 5.10
N ILE A 454 1.14 8.26 5.15
CA ILE A 454 1.43 7.22 6.14
C ILE A 454 1.87 5.97 5.39
N LEU A 455 3.00 5.42 5.80
CA LEU A 455 3.50 4.12 5.38
C LEU A 455 2.92 3.03 6.28
N THR A 456 2.53 1.92 5.66
CA THR A 456 1.99 0.75 6.37
C THR A 456 2.77 -0.49 5.98
N GLY A 457 3.13 -1.32 6.96
CA GLY A 457 3.89 -2.54 6.71
C GLY A 457 3.14 -3.49 5.75
N ARG A 458 3.77 -3.82 4.63
CA ARG A 458 3.22 -4.69 3.59
C ARG A 458 4.27 -5.73 3.16
N PRO A 459 3.88 -7.00 2.95
CA PRO A 459 4.83 -8.05 2.59
C PRO A 459 5.30 -7.97 1.14
N GLY A 460 6.46 -8.57 0.89
CA GLY A 460 7.12 -8.65 -0.42
C GLY A 460 7.78 -7.33 -0.85
N LEU A 461 8.63 -7.41 -1.86
CA LEU A 461 9.43 -6.28 -2.33
C LEU A 461 9.67 -6.39 -3.84
N SER A 462 8.98 -5.57 -4.63
CA SER A 462 9.13 -5.54 -6.09
C SER A 462 9.57 -4.18 -6.62
N TYR A 463 10.82 -4.13 -7.10
CA TYR A 463 11.39 -2.96 -7.75
C TYR A 463 10.81 -2.75 -9.14
N THR A 464 10.50 -3.84 -9.86
CA THR A 464 9.89 -3.82 -11.19
C THR A 464 8.57 -3.06 -11.16
N HIS A 465 7.72 -3.36 -10.16
CA HIS A 465 6.45 -2.68 -9.99
C HIS A 465 6.65 -1.20 -9.65
N ALA A 466 7.62 -0.90 -8.77
CA ALA A 466 7.95 0.46 -8.39
C ALA A 466 8.42 1.31 -9.59
N PHE A 467 9.34 0.79 -10.40
CA PHE A 467 9.85 1.51 -11.58
C PHE A 467 8.78 1.73 -12.65
N ARG A 468 7.93 0.73 -12.92
CA ARG A 468 6.82 0.90 -13.88
C ARG A 468 5.81 1.93 -13.41
N THR A 469 5.45 1.91 -12.13
CA THR A 469 4.53 2.88 -11.52
C THR A 469 5.12 4.28 -11.58
N LEU A 470 6.39 4.42 -11.18
CA LEU A 470 7.12 5.69 -11.20
C LEU A 470 7.27 6.24 -12.63
N GLN A 471 7.57 5.38 -13.61
CA GLN A 471 7.70 5.79 -15.01
C GLN A 471 6.37 6.34 -15.56
N ALA A 472 5.25 5.70 -15.24
CA ALA A 472 3.93 6.16 -15.64
C ALA A 472 3.59 7.53 -15.01
N LEU A 473 3.83 7.68 -13.71
CA LEU A 473 3.60 8.93 -12.98
C LEU A 473 4.48 10.06 -13.50
N LEU A 474 5.79 9.85 -13.64
CA LEU A 474 6.71 10.86 -14.16
C LEU A 474 6.30 11.38 -15.53
N ARG A 475 5.88 10.50 -16.45
CA ARG A 475 5.41 10.92 -17.78
C ARG A 475 4.15 11.78 -17.68
N GLN A 476 3.18 11.37 -16.87
CA GLN A 476 1.93 12.09 -16.66
C GLN A 476 2.17 13.46 -16.00
N ASP A 477 2.94 13.48 -14.93
CA ASP A 477 3.16 14.64 -14.09
C ASP A 477 4.02 15.70 -14.78
N VAL A 478 5.10 15.28 -15.47
CA VAL A 478 5.91 16.21 -16.27
C VAL A 478 5.07 16.82 -17.39
N ALA A 479 4.18 16.05 -18.03
CA ALA A 479 3.26 16.59 -19.03
C ALA A 479 2.29 17.60 -18.41
N LEU A 480 1.72 17.30 -17.24
CA LEU A 480 0.81 18.18 -16.53
C LEU A 480 1.49 19.50 -16.14
N VAL A 481 2.67 19.46 -15.52
CA VAL A 481 3.37 20.69 -15.10
C VAL A 481 3.82 21.52 -16.30
N LYS A 482 4.21 20.89 -17.42
CA LYS A 482 4.51 21.61 -18.68
C LYS A 482 3.30 22.37 -19.23
N THR A 483 2.09 21.82 -19.12
CA THR A 483 0.88 22.54 -19.58
C THR A 483 0.57 23.80 -18.76
N GLN A 484 1.04 23.84 -17.50
CA GLN A 484 0.91 25.00 -16.61
C GLN A 484 1.94 26.12 -16.91
N ARG A 485 2.75 25.99 -17.98
CA ARG A 485 3.81 26.94 -18.40
C ARG A 485 4.92 27.15 -17.36
N THR A 486 5.09 26.19 -16.46
CA THR A 486 6.15 26.19 -15.46
C THR A 486 7.40 25.51 -16.02
N GLN A 487 8.59 26.07 -15.79
CA GLN A 487 9.83 25.38 -16.13
C GLN A 487 9.95 24.11 -15.26
N VAL A 488 9.97 22.94 -15.90
CA VAL A 488 10.12 21.66 -15.20
C VAL A 488 11.61 21.34 -15.06
N LEU A 489 12.08 21.33 -13.81
CA LEU A 489 13.41 20.79 -13.51
C LEU A 489 13.40 19.27 -13.65
N ARG A 490 14.58 18.70 -13.87
CA ARG A 490 14.72 17.23 -13.92
C ARG A 490 14.17 16.64 -12.62
N PRO A 491 13.23 15.67 -12.67
CA PRO A 491 12.65 15.08 -11.48
C PRO A 491 13.71 14.43 -10.59
N ILE A 492 13.52 14.50 -9.28
CA ILE A 492 14.41 13.91 -8.27
C ILE A 492 13.64 12.80 -7.58
N VAL A 493 14.23 11.61 -7.54
CA VAL A 493 13.64 10.41 -6.95
C VAL A 493 14.55 9.93 -5.83
N PHE A 494 14.04 9.90 -4.61
CA PHE A 494 14.67 9.19 -3.50
C PHE A 494 14.08 7.79 -3.41
N PHE A 495 14.92 6.78 -3.57
CA PHE A 495 14.54 5.38 -3.57
C PHE A 495 15.17 4.70 -2.35
N LEU A 496 14.35 4.40 -1.36
CA LEU A 496 14.76 3.73 -0.13
C LEU A 496 14.42 2.25 -0.22
N THR A 497 15.40 1.39 0.08
CA THR A 497 15.23 -0.06 0.18
C THR A 497 15.90 -0.61 1.42
N GLY A 498 15.26 -1.57 2.09
CA GLY A 498 15.87 -2.30 3.21
C GLY A 498 16.13 -3.77 2.95
N GLY A 499 15.85 -4.27 1.74
CA GLY A 499 16.03 -5.67 1.40
C GLY A 499 16.43 -5.89 -0.06
N VAL A 500 16.42 -7.16 -0.45
CA VAL A 500 16.61 -7.64 -1.82
C VAL A 500 15.24 -7.88 -2.43
N PRO A 501 14.97 -7.45 -3.69
CA PRO A 501 13.67 -7.65 -4.31
C PRO A 501 13.39 -9.12 -4.62
N ASP A 502 12.12 -9.51 -4.55
CA ASP A 502 11.65 -10.90 -4.73
C ASP A 502 11.97 -11.43 -6.15
N GLU A 503 11.97 -10.56 -7.15
CA GLU A 503 12.32 -10.90 -8.54
C GLU A 503 13.84 -11.02 -8.83
N GLY A 504 14.70 -10.89 -7.82
CA GLY A 504 16.16 -10.96 -8.00
C GLY A 504 16.68 -9.85 -8.92
N THR A 505 17.15 -10.18 -10.12
CA THR A 505 17.68 -9.21 -11.09
C THR A 505 16.70 -8.78 -12.19
N GLY A 506 15.46 -9.32 -12.18
CA GLY A 506 14.45 -9.05 -13.22
C GLY A 506 14.04 -7.58 -13.35
N TRP A 507 14.24 -6.76 -12.32
CA TRP A 507 13.91 -5.33 -12.30
C TRP A 507 14.81 -4.48 -13.20
N ARG A 508 15.99 -4.98 -13.61
CA ARG A 508 16.98 -4.21 -14.37
C ARG A 508 16.42 -3.67 -15.70
N THR A 509 15.56 -4.43 -16.38
CA THR A 509 14.92 -3.98 -17.61
C THR A 509 13.98 -2.81 -17.36
N ALA A 510 13.13 -2.89 -16.33
CA ALA A 510 12.22 -1.79 -15.97
C ALA A 510 12.97 -0.55 -15.47
N TYR A 511 14.09 -0.75 -14.76
CA TYR A 511 15.00 0.33 -14.37
C TYR A 511 15.63 1.00 -15.59
N ALA A 512 16.17 0.23 -16.54
CA ALA A 512 16.74 0.76 -17.77
C ALA A 512 15.71 1.59 -18.54
N GLU A 513 14.47 1.12 -18.69
CA GLU A 513 13.38 1.88 -19.33
C GLU A 513 13.01 3.18 -18.59
N LEU A 514 13.20 3.24 -17.27
CA LEU A 514 12.96 4.44 -16.46
C LEU A 514 14.05 5.51 -16.69
N VAL A 515 15.32 5.09 -16.74
CA VAL A 515 16.48 6.02 -16.83
C VAL A 515 16.93 6.31 -18.26
N ASP A 516 16.77 5.36 -19.17
CA ASP A 516 17.15 5.46 -20.58
C ASP A 516 16.00 6.06 -21.40
N GLN A 517 15.89 7.38 -21.35
CA GLN A 517 14.98 8.14 -22.21
C GLN A 517 15.72 9.08 -23.18
N GLY A 518 16.93 8.71 -23.62
CA GLY A 518 17.64 9.44 -24.67
C GLY A 518 17.83 10.95 -24.39
N GLY A 519 18.05 11.33 -23.12
CA GLY A 519 18.22 12.72 -22.71
C GLY A 519 16.93 13.51 -22.45
N SER A 520 15.75 12.87 -22.48
CA SER A 520 14.47 13.49 -22.14
C SER A 520 14.47 14.13 -20.75
N SER A 521 13.75 15.26 -20.60
CA SER A 521 13.54 15.93 -19.31
C SER A 521 12.73 15.10 -18.30
N VAL A 522 12.20 13.95 -18.72
CA VAL A 522 11.40 13.03 -17.89
C VAL A 522 12.28 12.06 -17.11
N ALA A 523 13.49 11.77 -17.59
CA ALA A 523 14.40 10.84 -16.92
C ALA A 523 14.87 11.42 -15.57
N PRO A 524 14.60 10.75 -14.44
CA PRO A 524 14.87 11.31 -13.12
C PRO A 524 16.34 11.22 -12.72
N HIS A 525 16.74 12.05 -11.77
CA HIS A 525 17.89 11.74 -10.91
C HIS A 525 17.42 10.80 -9.80
N LEU A 526 17.86 9.55 -9.86
CA LEU A 526 17.55 8.54 -8.85
C LEU A 526 18.68 8.47 -7.82
N ILE A 527 18.31 8.72 -6.57
CA ILE A 527 19.14 8.64 -5.36
C ILE A 527 18.73 7.39 -4.60
N ALA A 528 19.66 6.46 -4.47
CA ALA A 528 19.42 5.16 -3.86
C ALA A 528 19.95 5.15 -2.42
N LEU A 529 19.08 4.78 -1.49
CA LEU A 529 19.37 4.68 -0.06
C LEU A 529 19.14 3.24 0.35
N GLY A 530 20.21 2.56 0.75
CA GLY A 530 20.16 1.19 1.28
C GLY A 530 20.30 1.16 2.78
N LEU A 531 19.43 0.42 3.46
CA LEU A 531 19.55 0.08 4.87
C LEU A 531 19.33 -1.42 5.10
N GLY A 532 19.59 -1.90 6.33
CA GLY A 532 19.29 -3.28 6.71
C GLY A 532 19.89 -4.32 5.76
N GLY A 533 19.02 -5.15 5.18
CA GLY A 533 19.39 -6.25 4.27
C GLY A 533 19.57 -5.86 2.80
N ALA A 534 19.60 -4.57 2.47
CA ALA A 534 19.84 -4.11 1.10
C ALA A 534 21.29 -4.40 0.65
N GLU A 535 21.48 -4.77 -0.62
CA GLU A 535 22.80 -5.06 -1.17
C GLU A 535 23.45 -3.81 -1.77
N ALA A 536 24.69 -3.52 -1.37
CA ALA A 536 25.44 -2.34 -1.84
C ALA A 536 25.58 -2.30 -3.38
N SER A 537 25.77 -3.45 -4.04
CA SER A 537 25.87 -3.55 -5.50
C SER A 537 24.58 -3.15 -6.21
N THR A 538 23.44 -3.53 -5.63
CA THR A 538 22.12 -3.16 -6.10
C THR A 538 21.87 -1.67 -5.90
N VAL A 539 22.14 -1.14 -4.71
CA VAL A 539 22.02 0.31 -4.40
C VAL A 539 22.89 1.15 -5.33
N ARG A 540 24.13 0.73 -5.60
CA ARG A 540 25.02 1.41 -6.56
C ARG A 540 24.46 1.38 -7.98
N THR A 541 23.89 0.25 -8.41
CA THR A 541 23.28 0.11 -9.75
C THR A 541 22.05 1.00 -9.90
N LEU A 542 21.26 1.16 -8.85
CA LEU A 542 20.06 2.02 -8.82
C LEU A 542 20.42 3.51 -8.91
N ALA A 543 21.54 3.93 -8.32
CA ALA A 543 21.94 5.32 -8.36
C ALA A 543 22.28 5.76 -9.80
N THR A 544 21.57 6.78 -10.30
CA THR A 544 21.82 7.33 -11.66
C THR A 544 23.19 7.99 -11.81
N ARG A 545 23.81 8.38 -10.70
CA ARG A 545 25.19 8.88 -10.62
C ARG A 545 25.90 8.18 -9.46
N PRO A 546 27.22 7.94 -9.56
CA PRO A 546 28.02 7.34 -8.50
C PRO A 546 27.77 7.88 -7.09
N GLU A 547 27.72 9.21 -6.98
CA GLU A 547 27.54 9.99 -5.76
C GLU A 547 26.11 10.00 -5.20
N PHE A 548 25.15 9.37 -5.89
CA PHE A 548 23.75 9.30 -5.47
C PHE A 548 23.39 7.96 -4.82
N GLY A 549 24.35 7.07 -4.62
CA GLY A 549 24.15 5.81 -3.91
C GLY A 549 24.73 5.88 -2.51
N PHE A 550 23.89 5.68 -1.49
CA PHE A 550 24.30 5.66 -0.09
C PHE A 550 23.87 4.37 0.59
N MET A 551 24.76 3.76 1.36
CA MET A 551 24.51 2.55 2.14
C MET A 551 24.74 2.84 3.62
N ALA A 552 23.79 2.41 4.46
CA ALA A 552 23.95 2.45 5.92
C ALA A 552 25.19 1.66 6.35
N ALA A 553 25.85 2.10 7.42
CA ALA A 553 27.00 1.37 7.95
C ALA A 553 26.59 -0.05 8.40
N PRO A 554 27.45 -1.07 8.25
CA PRO A 554 27.10 -2.47 8.53
C PRO A 554 26.63 -2.77 9.97
N HIS A 555 26.98 -1.90 10.91
CA HIS A 555 26.69 -2.05 12.34
C HIS A 555 25.55 -1.13 12.81
N GLN A 556 25.00 -0.30 11.93
CA GLN A 556 23.87 0.55 12.25
C GLN A 556 22.59 -0.28 12.19
N ASP A 557 21.75 -0.20 13.22
CA ASP A 557 20.45 -0.87 13.21
C ASP A 557 19.51 -0.22 12.18
N ALA A 558 18.58 -1.00 11.64
CA ALA A 558 17.70 -0.56 10.56
C ALA A 558 16.81 0.63 10.96
N ALA A 559 16.33 0.67 12.21
CA ALA A 559 15.49 1.76 12.69
C ALA A 559 16.28 3.07 12.82
N SER A 560 17.50 3.03 13.39
CA SER A 560 18.39 4.20 13.44
C SER A 560 18.82 4.65 12.04
N ALA A 561 19.07 3.72 11.12
CA ALA A 561 19.36 4.07 9.73
C ALA A 561 18.14 4.73 9.06
N ALA A 562 16.94 4.22 9.30
CA ALA A 562 15.69 4.82 8.84
C ALA A 562 15.47 6.22 9.42
N HIS A 563 15.81 6.43 10.70
CA HIS A 563 15.81 7.75 11.35
C HIS A 563 16.75 8.73 10.65
N SER A 564 18.01 8.33 10.42
CA SER A 564 19.00 9.14 9.68
C SER A 564 18.51 9.49 8.28
N VAL A 565 17.93 8.53 7.56
CA VAL A 565 17.33 8.75 6.23
C VAL A 565 16.19 9.75 6.31
N ALA A 566 15.28 9.61 7.27
CA ALA A 566 14.15 10.52 7.44
C ALA A 566 14.61 11.97 7.71
N ALA A 567 15.60 12.16 8.58
CA ALA A 567 16.21 13.46 8.83
C ALA A 567 16.88 14.03 7.57
N PHE A 568 17.65 13.21 6.88
CA PHE A 568 18.30 13.57 5.62
C PHE A 568 17.32 13.97 4.51
N LEU A 569 16.22 13.22 4.33
CA LEU A 569 15.18 13.56 3.36
C LEU A 569 14.56 14.92 3.68
N ARG A 570 14.21 15.15 4.95
CA ARG A 570 13.69 16.45 5.40
C ARG A 570 14.65 17.58 5.07
N ASP A 571 15.89 17.48 5.52
CA ASP A 571 16.87 18.57 5.43
C ASP A 571 17.27 18.85 3.97
N THR A 572 17.42 17.80 3.16
CA THR A 572 17.74 17.92 1.74
C THR A 572 16.59 18.56 0.95
N ILE A 573 15.35 18.12 1.16
CA ILE A 573 14.18 18.61 0.41
C ILE A 573 13.85 20.05 0.81
N VAL A 574 13.83 20.35 2.11
CA VAL A 574 13.57 21.70 2.60
C VAL A 574 14.69 22.65 2.17
N GLY A 575 15.95 22.24 2.33
CA GLY A 575 17.10 23.03 1.89
C GLY A 575 17.10 23.28 0.39
N TYR A 576 16.70 22.30 -0.42
CA TYR A 576 16.57 22.48 -1.86
C TYR A 576 15.44 23.45 -2.23
N GLY A 577 14.28 23.33 -1.59
CA GLY A 577 13.18 24.28 -1.80
C GLY A 577 13.53 25.73 -1.40
N GLN A 578 14.33 25.91 -0.35
CA GLN A 578 14.86 27.22 0.04
C GLN A 578 15.80 27.80 -1.02
N ARG A 579 16.72 26.99 -1.57
CA ARG A 579 17.62 27.42 -2.67
C ARG A 579 16.84 27.78 -3.93
N LEU A 580 15.84 26.99 -4.29
CA LEU A 580 14.94 27.29 -5.42
C LEU A 580 14.21 28.62 -5.21
N GLY A 581 13.69 28.88 -4.01
CA GLY A 581 13.10 30.17 -3.65
C GLY A 581 14.07 31.34 -3.76
N ALA A 582 15.36 31.11 -3.54
CA ALA A 582 16.44 32.09 -3.71
C ALA A 582 16.96 32.21 -5.16
N GLY A 583 16.41 31.44 -6.11
CA GLY A 583 16.81 31.48 -7.52
C GLY A 583 18.00 30.58 -7.88
N ASP A 584 18.42 29.67 -6.99
CA ASP A 584 19.48 28.69 -7.26
C ASP A 584 18.90 27.29 -7.53
N PRO A 585 18.87 26.84 -8.80
CA PRO A 585 18.36 25.51 -9.16
C PRO A 585 19.39 24.38 -8.98
N GLN A 586 20.58 24.64 -8.41
CA GLN A 586 21.56 23.58 -8.21
C GLN A 586 21.12 22.58 -7.14
N PHE A 587 21.06 21.32 -7.55
CA PHE A 587 20.82 20.20 -6.66
C PHE A 587 22.15 19.57 -6.25
N ALA A 588 22.43 19.59 -4.95
CA ALA A 588 23.61 19.03 -4.32
C ALA A 588 23.20 18.16 -3.13
N LEU A 589 23.97 17.11 -2.89
CA LEU A 589 23.71 16.07 -1.90
C LEU A 589 24.92 15.86 -1.00
N ALA A 590 24.65 15.67 0.28
CA ALA A 590 25.60 15.15 1.26
C ALA A 590 25.13 13.76 1.69
N ALA A 591 26.03 12.90 2.16
CA ALA A 591 25.63 11.59 2.68
C ALA A 591 24.78 11.76 3.97
N PRO A 592 23.75 10.92 4.19
CA PRO A 592 23.05 10.87 5.46
C PRO A 592 23.99 10.48 6.62
N ASP A 593 23.65 10.88 7.84
CA ASP A 593 24.43 10.52 9.02
C ASP A 593 24.50 9.01 9.22
N GLY A 594 25.72 8.47 9.30
CA GLY A 594 25.97 7.02 9.42
C GLY A 594 25.98 6.27 8.09
N PHE A 595 25.82 6.96 6.96
CA PHE A 595 25.87 6.37 5.63
C PHE A 595 27.23 6.63 4.96
N ARG A 596 27.63 5.69 4.10
CA ARG A 596 28.79 5.81 3.20
C ARG A 596 28.34 5.73 1.75
N ALA A 597 29.19 6.13 0.81
CA ALA A 597 28.90 5.92 -0.60
C ALA A 597 28.76 4.41 -0.88
N ALA A 598 27.81 4.02 -1.73
CA ALA A 598 27.56 2.62 -2.05
C ALA A 598 28.78 1.94 -2.72
N GLU A 599 29.63 2.72 -3.39
CA GLU A 599 30.89 2.26 -3.98
C GLU A 599 31.93 1.88 -2.93
N ASP A 600 31.98 2.58 -1.80
CA ASP A 600 32.86 2.27 -0.68
C ASP A 600 32.35 1.08 0.17
N ALA A 601 31.16 0.58 -0.16
CA ALA A 601 30.49 -0.52 0.52
C ALA A 601 30.55 -1.85 -0.27
N LEU A 602 31.07 -1.82 -1.50
CA LEU A 602 31.44 -2.98 -2.32
C LEU A 602 32.78 -3.54 -1.87
#